data_AF-A0A0K2Y652-F1
#
_entry.id   AF-A0A0K2Y652-F1
#
_cell.length_a   1.000
_cell.length_b   1.000
_cell.length_c   1.000
_cell.angle_alpha   90.00
_cell.angle_beta   90.00
_cell.angle_gamma   90.00
#
_symmetry.space_group_name_H-M   'P 1'
#
loop_
_entity.id
_entity.type
_entity.pdbx_description
1 polymer ?
#
loop_
_entity_poly.entity_id
_entity_poly.type
_entity_poly.pdbx_seq_one_letter_code
_entity_poly.pdbx_strand_id
1 'polypeptide(L)'
;MPIVGKNQRGFINPALKPVRKKFMVSPGIVRSFRRFAAISNLSQNALLKRSILEMLEQLAKENLMVYAKLLEQRGFLDEWEGLLCELEGAWKS
;
A
#
# COMPACT_ATOMS: atom_id res chain seq x y z
N MET A 1 19.21 22.08 -42.24
CA MET A 1 18.07 22.16 -41.32
C MET A 1 17.09 21.05 -41.65
N PRO A 2 16.78 20.10 -40.75
CA PRO A 2 15.62 19.24 -40.89
C PRO A 2 14.50 19.64 -39.91
N ILE A 3 13.29 19.33 -40.36
CA ILE A 3 11.99 19.84 -39.95
C ILE A 3 11.55 19.22 -38.61
N VAL A 4 10.97 20.07 -37.77
CA VAL A 4 10.33 19.74 -36.50
C VAL A 4 9.17 18.78 -36.71
N GLY A 5 9.36 17.50 -36.35
CA GLY A 5 8.29 16.52 -36.20
C GLY A 5 7.51 16.75 -34.91
N LYS A 6 6.57 17.68 -34.92
CA LYS A 6 5.51 17.77 -33.90
C LYS A 6 4.52 16.60 -34.12
N ASN A 7 4.14 15.96 -33.02
CA ASN A 7 3.00 15.02 -32.86
C ASN A 7 3.27 13.52 -33.01
N GLN A 8 4.18 12.95 -32.20
CA GLN A 8 3.99 11.57 -31.73
C GLN A 8 3.24 11.60 -30.40
N ARG A 9 1.91 11.73 -30.45
CA ARG A 9 1.07 11.36 -29.30
C ARG A 9 0.97 9.84 -29.29
N GLY A 10 2.00 9.20 -28.75
CA GLY A 10 1.92 7.78 -28.41
C GLY A 10 0.67 7.53 -27.58
N PHE A 11 -0.04 6.44 -27.86
CA PHE A 11 -1.14 5.96 -27.03
C PHE A 11 -0.62 5.72 -25.61
N ILE A 12 -0.73 6.73 -24.73
CA ILE A 12 -0.49 6.54 -23.30
C ILE A 12 -1.71 5.80 -22.80
N ASN A 13 -1.56 4.49 -22.53
CA ASN A 13 -2.56 3.69 -21.85
C ASN A 13 -3.10 4.51 -20.66
N PRO A 14 -4.40 4.85 -20.61
CA PRO A 14 -4.93 5.76 -19.60
C PRO A 14 -4.67 5.29 -18.16
N ALA A 15 -4.45 3.98 -17.96
CA ALA A 15 -4.03 3.38 -16.70
C ALA A 15 -2.61 3.78 -16.24
N LEU A 16 -1.74 4.23 -17.17
CA LEU A 16 -0.35 4.62 -16.89
C LEU A 16 -0.13 6.14 -16.94
N LYS A 17 -1.21 6.94 -16.98
CA LYS A 17 -1.07 8.39 -16.94
C LYS A 17 -0.53 8.81 -15.57
N PRO A 18 0.54 9.64 -15.52
CA PRO A 18 1.05 10.15 -14.25
C PRO A 18 -0.05 10.96 -13.55
N VAL A 19 -0.55 10.41 -12.45
CA VAL A 19 -1.63 11.01 -11.68
C VAL A 19 -1.09 12.23 -10.94
N ARG A 20 -1.53 13.43 -11.32
CA ARG A 20 -1.21 14.66 -10.60
C ARG A 20 -2.21 14.84 -9.46
N LYS A 21 -1.76 14.61 -8.23
CA LYS A 21 -2.54 14.89 -7.01
C LYS A 21 -2.02 16.16 -6.33
N LYS A 22 -2.93 16.93 -5.75
CA LYS A 22 -2.62 18.06 -4.87
C LYS A 22 -2.85 17.61 -3.44
N PHE A 23 -1.86 17.85 -2.58
CA PHE A 23 -1.94 17.53 -1.15
C PHE A 23 -2.05 18.83 -0.36
N MET A 24 -3.01 18.88 0.55
CA MET A 24 -3.06 19.92 1.56
C MET A 24 -2.31 19.41 2.79
N VAL A 25 -1.25 20.12 3.17
CA VAL A 25 -0.39 19.77 4.30
C VAL A 25 -0.13 21.01 5.13
N SER A 26 0.00 20.82 6.44
CA SER A 26 0.22 21.93 7.36
C SER A 26 1.56 22.64 7.07
N PRO A 27 1.67 23.95 7.38
CA PRO A 27 2.91 24.69 7.18
C PRO A 27 4.12 24.08 7.91
N GLY A 28 3.89 23.45 9.06
CA GLY A 28 4.92 22.72 9.81
C GLY A 28 5.50 21.57 9.01
N ILE A 29 4.65 20.73 8.42
CA ILE A 29 5.07 19.60 7.59
C ILE A 29 5.84 20.07 6.36
N VAL A 30 5.38 21.14 5.69
CA VAL A 30 6.06 21.71 4.52
C VAL A 30 7.47 22.18 4.86
N ARG A 31 7.66 22.83 6.02
CA ARG A 31 8.99 23.27 6.49
C ARG A 31 9.91 22.09 6.75
N SER A 32 9.43 21.05 7.43
CA SER A 32 10.19 19.83 7.67
C SER A 32 10.57 19.13 6.36
N PHE A 33 9.62 18.97 5.44
CA PHE A 33 9.87 18.36 4.13
C PHE A 33 10.94 19.10 3.33
N ARG A 34 10.93 20.43 3.34
CA ARG A 34 11.98 21.25 2.70
C ARG A 34 13.35 20.97 3.30
N ARG A 35 13.43 20.94 4.63
CA ARG A 35 14.69 20.67 5.34
C ARG A 35 15.22 19.28 5.01
N PHE A 36 14.37 18.25 5.06
CA PHE A 36 14.77 16.88 4.73
C PHE A 36 15.13 16.70 3.27
N ALA A 37 14.39 17.33 2.35
CA ALA A 37 14.69 17.33 0.92
C ALA A 37 16.09 17.89 0.64
N ALA A 38 16.47 18.98 1.33
CA ALA A 38 17.81 19.55 1.22
C ALA A 38 18.91 18.61 1.74
N ILE A 39 18.70 17.98 2.91
CA ILE A 39 19.66 17.05 3.52
C ILE A 39 19.85 15.79 2.66
N SER A 40 18.76 15.27 2.09
CA SER A 40 18.77 14.04 1.29
C SER A 40 19.09 14.28 -0.18
N ASN A 41 19.34 15.52 -0.59
CA ASN A 41 19.57 15.92 -1.99
C ASN A 41 18.46 15.44 -2.95
N LEU A 42 17.20 15.50 -2.49
CA LEU A 42 16.02 15.09 -3.24
C LEU A 42 15.07 16.26 -3.45
N SER A 43 14.28 16.22 -4.53
CA SER A 43 13.15 17.13 -4.64
C SER A 43 12.06 16.80 -3.61
N GLN A 44 11.29 17.79 -3.18
CA GLN A 44 10.14 17.57 -2.26
C GLN A 44 9.17 16.52 -2.79
N ASN A 45 8.93 16.48 -4.11
CA ASN A 45 8.05 15.49 -4.74
C ASN A 45 8.66 14.09 -4.72
N ALA A 46 9.97 13.96 -4.95
CA ALA A 46 10.66 12.67 -4.88
C ALA A 46 10.64 12.12 -3.44
N LEU A 47 10.90 13.00 -2.46
CA LEU A 47 10.82 12.65 -1.05
C LEU A 47 9.40 12.23 -0.67
N LEU A 48 8.38 13.00 -1.06
CA LEU A 48 6.98 12.68 -0.76
C LEU A 48 6.56 11.34 -1.38
N LYS A 49 6.93 11.11 -2.64
CA LYS A 49 6.66 9.83 -3.32
C LYS A 49 7.29 8.66 -2.57
N ARG A 50 8.55 8.82 -2.16
CA ARG A 50 9.27 7.80 -1.39
C ARG A 50 8.57 7.52 -0.06
N SER A 51 8.26 8.55 0.73
CA SER A 51 7.60 8.40 2.01
C SER A 51 6.21 7.76 1.91
N ILE A 52 5.45 8.09 0.86
CA ILE A 52 4.15 7.44 0.61
C ILE A 52 4.34 5.95 0.33
N LEU A 53 5.30 5.58 -0.51
CA LEU A 53 5.55 4.17 -0.85
C LEU A 53 6.03 3.37 0.36
N GLU A 54 6.95 3.92 1.14
CA GLU A 54 7.44 3.30 2.38
C GLU A 54 6.28 3.06 3.37
N MET A 55 5.39 4.05 3.54
CA MET A 55 4.22 3.90 4.40
C MET A 55 3.23 2.85 3.87
N LEU A 56 2.97 2.83 2.55
CA LEU A 56 2.09 1.83 1.94
C LEU A 56 2.65 0.42 2.10
N GLU A 57 3.96 0.24 1.94
CA GLU A 57 4.62 -1.05 2.15
C GLU A 57 4.48 -1.50 3.61
N GLN A 58 4.68 -0.59 4.56
CA GLN A 58 4.53 -0.89 5.98
C GLN A 58 3.09 -1.28 6.33
N LEU A 59 2.10 -0.51 5.87
CA LEU A 59 0.68 -0.84 6.07
C LEU A 59 0.30 -2.17 5.41
N ALA A 60 0.87 -2.49 4.25
CA ALA A 60 0.64 -3.79 3.60
C ALA A 60 1.20 -4.95 4.44
N LYS A 61 2.40 -4.79 5.03
CA LYS A 61 2.98 -5.79 5.94
C LYS A 61 2.13 -5.97 7.19
N GLU A 62 1.68 -4.87 7.79
CA GLU A 62 0.80 -4.90 8.97
C GLU A 62 -0.52 -5.61 8.66
N ASN A 63 -1.15 -5.29 7.53
CA ASN A 63 -2.37 -5.96 7.08
C ASN A 63 -2.16 -7.46 6.84
N LEU A 64 -1.05 -7.85 6.22
CA LEU A 64 -0.73 -9.25 5.99
C LEU A 64 -0.56 -10.01 7.31
N MET A 65 0.10 -9.41 8.30
CA MET A 65 0.25 -9.98 9.64
C MET A 65 -1.08 -10.15 10.37
N VAL A 66 -1.96 -9.15 10.30
CA VAL A 66 -3.32 -9.23 10.87
C VAL A 66 -4.10 -10.34 10.18
N TYR A 67 -4.04 -10.41 8.85
CA TYR A 67 -4.74 -11.43 8.08
C TYR A 67 -4.23 -12.85 8.39
N ALA A 68 -2.91 -13.03 8.50
CA ALA A 68 -2.31 -14.31 8.89
C ALA A 68 -2.80 -14.78 10.27
N LYS A 69 -2.81 -13.89 11.28
CA LYS A 69 -3.34 -14.20 12.62
C LYS A 69 -4.82 -14.57 12.60
N LEU A 70 -5.63 -13.87 11.81
CA LEU A 70 -7.05 -14.19 11.67
C LEU A 70 -7.26 -15.56 11.02
N LEU A 71 -6.43 -15.92 10.04
CA LEU A 71 -6.47 -17.25 9.43
C LEU A 71 -6.06 -18.36 10.41
N GLU A 72 -5.03 -18.15 11.22
CA GLU A 72 -4.63 -19.09 12.27
C GLU A 72 -5.76 -19.31 13.28
N GLN A 73 -6.39 -18.23 13.75
CA GLN A 73 -7.54 -18.31 14.66
C GLN A 73 -8.73 -19.02 14.04
N ARG A 74 -8.99 -18.77 12.74
CA ARG A 74 -10.05 -19.47 12.03
C ARG A 74 -9.77 -20.96 11.89
N GLY A 75 -8.55 -21.34 11.53
CA GLY A 75 -8.15 -22.75 11.47
C GLY A 75 -8.34 -23.46 12.81
N PHE A 76 -7.97 -22.81 13.91
CA PHE A 76 -8.23 -23.32 15.25
C PHE A 76 -9.72 -23.51 15.55
N LEU A 77 -10.58 -22.54 15.19
CA LEU A 77 -12.03 -22.66 15.37
C LEU A 77 -12.62 -23.79 14.53
N ASP A 78 -12.21 -23.91 13.27
CA ASP A 78 -12.68 -24.96 12.36
C ASP A 78 -12.30 -26.37 12.89
N GLU A 79 -11.09 -26.54 13.44
CA GLU A 79 -10.65 -27.79 14.09
C GLU A 79 -11.48 -28.09 15.36
N TRP A 80 -11.77 -27.08 16.17
CA TRP A 80 -12.59 -27.23 17.38
C TRP A 80 -14.04 -27.60 17.06
N GLU A 81 -14.63 -26.98 16.04
CA GLU A 81 -15.99 -27.33 15.57
C GLU A 81 -16.06 -28.77 15.06
N GLY A 82 -15.02 -29.23 14.35
CA GLY A 82 -14.91 -30.62 13.91
C GLY A 82 -14.89 -31.60 15.08
N LEU A 83 -14.04 -31.35 16.09
CA LEU A 83 -13.95 -32.17 17.31
C LEU A 83 -15.27 -32.19 18.11
N LEU A 84 -15.95 -31.05 18.22
CA LEU A 84 -17.26 -30.96 18.87
C LEU A 84 -18.32 -31.81 18.14
N CYS A 85 -18.34 -31.77 16.81
CA CYS A 85 -19.27 -32.59 16.02
C CYS A 85 -19.01 -34.10 16.19
N GLU A 86 -17.75 -34.53 16.21
CA GLU A 86 -17.38 -35.93 16.45
C GLU A 86 -17.79 -36.40 17.86
N LEU A 87 -17.55 -35.56 18.88
CA LEU A 87 -17.94 -35.85 20.26
C LEU A 87 -19.46 -35.94 20.43
N GLU A 88 -20.22 -35.03 19.81
CA GLU A 88 -21.68 -35.09 19.83
C GLU A 88 -22.23 -36.35 19.13
N GLY A 89 -21.61 -36.77 18.03
CA GLY A 89 -21.96 -38.02 17.34
C GLY A 89 -21.68 -39.25 18.19
N ALA A 90 -20.55 -39.27 18.90
CA ALA A 90 -20.18 -40.34 19.81
C ALA A 90 -21.10 -40.41 21.05
N TRP A 91 -21.62 -39.29 21.54
CA TRP A 91 -22.51 -39.24 22.71
C TRP A 91 -23.97 -39.63 22.40
N LYS A 92 -24.39 -39.51 21.14
CA LYS A 92 -25.75 -39.86 20.67
C LYS A 92 -25.87 -41.30 20.15
N SER A 93 -24.78 -42.07 20.14
CA SER A 93 -24.70 -43.48 19.72
C SER A 93 -24.71 -44.42 20.93
#